data_AF-A0A1F8P7T7-F1
#
_entry.id   AF-A0A1F8P7T7-F1
#
_cell.length_a   1.000
_cell.length_b   1.000
_cell.length_c   1.000
_cell.angle_alpha   90.00
_cell.angle_beta   90.00
_cell.angle_gamma   90.00
#
_symmetry.space_group_name_H-M   'P 1'
#
loop_
_entity.id
_entity.type
_entity.pdbx_description
1 polymer ?
#
loop_
_entity_poly.entity_id
_entity_poly.type
_entity_poly.pdbx_seq_one_letter_code
_entity_poly.pdbx_strand_id
1 'polypeptide(L)'
;LAAAVKPRPEFRQRAGNEFQKAITEMPSKKVGSVFKWQARWIAPVAVILVLLSGGAGTVVAATNALPDSPLYGVKMAVESVQMAFTFSGTGKAELYARFVDYRVEEIVKMAENGRFDQVEQATERMNSQLLAMADLDFNGGAFAEDKGMAALQASAPDEEAAASTTAPAATQVPAPPLRNTDTSLESSSAPADDAKIDESQLTEQEKLKLLLLEKAAYNLQLLRDQLEKAPEYLKPALQKAIEVAEQGYAQAIANLE
;
A
#
# COMPACT_ATOMS: atom_id res chain seq x y z
N LEU A 1 44.89 -58.24 -3.08
CA LEU A 1 45.66 -57.54 -4.13
C LEU A 1 44.69 -57.09 -5.22
N ALA A 2 44.23 -55.83 -5.17
CA ALA A 2 43.35 -55.27 -6.20
C ALA A 2 44.22 -54.83 -7.39
N ALA A 3 44.16 -55.56 -8.50
CA ALA A 3 44.83 -55.18 -9.73
C ALA A 3 44.14 -53.92 -10.29
N ALA A 4 44.89 -52.82 -10.38
CA ALA A 4 44.44 -51.59 -11.03
C ALA A 4 44.19 -51.87 -12.53
N VAL A 5 42.93 -52.08 -12.89
CA VAL A 5 42.51 -52.27 -14.29
C VAL A 5 42.68 -50.94 -15.01
N LYS A 6 43.86 -50.73 -15.63
CA LYS A 6 44.08 -49.62 -16.55
C LYS A 6 43.31 -49.92 -17.85
N PRO A 7 42.45 -49.00 -18.32
CA PRO A 7 41.73 -49.20 -19.57
C PRO A 7 42.70 -49.31 -20.74
N ARG A 8 42.40 -50.21 -21.69
CA ARG A 8 43.23 -50.48 -22.87
C ARG A 8 43.40 -49.20 -23.70
N PRO A 9 44.60 -48.94 -24.26
CA PRO A 9 44.95 -47.66 -24.90
C PRO A 9 44.05 -47.31 -26.09
N GLU A 10 43.57 -48.31 -26.84
CA GLU A 10 42.65 -48.09 -27.96
C GLU A 10 41.26 -47.59 -27.53
N PHE A 11 40.81 -47.97 -26.32
CA PHE A 11 39.54 -47.49 -25.79
C PHE A 11 39.60 -45.99 -25.50
N ARG A 12 40.75 -45.49 -25.02
CA ARG A 12 40.95 -44.05 -24.76
C ARG A 12 40.93 -43.22 -26.03
N GLN A 13 41.47 -43.74 -27.13
CA GLN A 13 41.48 -43.04 -28.42
C GLN A 13 40.09 -43.00 -29.06
N ARG A 14 39.33 -44.11 -29.03
CA ARG A 14 37.96 -44.12 -29.55
C ARG A 14 37.01 -43.31 -28.68
N ALA A 15 37.12 -43.41 -27.36
CA ALA A 15 36.27 -42.66 -26.44
C ALA A 15 36.44 -41.14 -26.61
N GLY A 16 37.66 -40.65 -26.87
CA GLY A 16 37.89 -39.22 -27.13
C GLY A 16 37.18 -38.73 -28.40
N ASN A 17 37.30 -39.48 -29.49
CA ASN A 17 36.74 -39.10 -30.79
C ASN A 17 35.20 -39.20 -30.82
N GLU A 18 34.63 -40.24 -30.21
CA GLU A 18 33.18 -40.42 -30.08
C GLU A 18 32.57 -39.35 -29.15
N PHE A 19 33.27 -39.00 -28.07
CA PHE A 19 32.83 -37.94 -27.17
C PHE A 19 32.82 -36.57 -27.83
N GLN A 20 33.83 -36.24 -28.65
CA GLN A 20 33.84 -34.99 -29.42
C GLN A 20 32.74 -34.95 -30.50
N LYS A 21 32.46 -36.07 -31.17
CA LYS A 21 31.31 -36.16 -32.09
C LYS A 21 29.98 -35.97 -31.35
N ALA A 22 29.80 -36.61 -30.21
CA ALA A 22 28.59 -36.46 -29.40
C ALA A 22 28.40 -35.03 -28.88
N ILE A 23 29.46 -34.32 -28.50
CA ILE A 23 29.38 -32.91 -28.09
C ILE A 23 29.02 -32.00 -29.28
N THR A 24 29.54 -32.30 -30.47
CA THR A 24 29.33 -31.45 -31.65
C THR A 24 27.97 -31.70 -32.32
N GLU A 25 27.45 -32.92 -32.25
CA GLU A 25 26.16 -33.32 -32.81
C GLU A 25 24.99 -33.18 -31.83
N MET A 26 25.23 -32.86 -30.55
CA MET A 26 24.15 -32.43 -29.66
C MET A 26 23.53 -31.16 -30.26
N PRO A 27 22.25 -31.18 -30.68
CA PRO A 27 21.59 -29.97 -31.12
C PRO A 27 21.62 -29.03 -29.94
N SER A 28 22.38 -27.93 -30.07
CA SER A 28 22.21 -26.74 -29.26
C SER A 28 20.75 -26.33 -29.45
N LYS A 29 19.89 -26.83 -28.56
CA LYS A 29 18.53 -26.35 -28.43
C LYS A 29 18.74 -24.89 -28.08
N LYS A 30 18.59 -24.01 -29.08
CA LYS A 30 18.58 -22.56 -28.88
C LYS A 30 17.65 -22.35 -27.70
N VAL A 31 18.20 -22.06 -26.53
CA VAL A 31 17.43 -21.67 -25.36
C VAL A 31 16.90 -20.30 -25.73
N GLY A 32 15.79 -20.33 -26.46
CA GLY A 32 15.23 -19.19 -27.13
C GLY A 32 14.85 -18.19 -26.07
N SER A 33 15.42 -16.99 -26.18
CA SER A 33 14.73 -15.70 -26.05
C SER A 33 13.71 -15.50 -24.90
N VAL A 34 13.75 -16.27 -23.82
CA VAL A 34 12.95 -16.03 -22.61
C VAL A 34 13.71 -15.14 -21.63
N PHE A 35 15.04 -15.26 -21.59
CA PHE A 35 15.89 -14.44 -20.72
C PHE A 35 16.06 -12.99 -21.22
N LYS A 36 15.99 -12.76 -22.54
CA LYS A 36 16.04 -11.40 -23.13
C LYS A 36 14.70 -10.68 -23.08
N TRP A 37 13.60 -11.39 -22.86
CA TRP A 37 12.27 -10.79 -22.74
C TRP A 37 12.06 -10.16 -21.35
N GLN A 38 12.58 -10.80 -20.29
CA GLN A 38 12.57 -10.21 -18.94
C GLN A 38 13.54 -9.02 -18.82
N ALA A 39 14.72 -9.10 -19.44
CA ALA A 39 15.72 -8.01 -19.40
C ALA A 39 15.28 -6.72 -20.11
N ARG A 40 14.30 -6.77 -21.02
CA ARG A 40 13.80 -5.59 -21.76
C ARG A 40 12.88 -4.69 -20.93
N TRP A 41 12.29 -5.20 -19.85
CA TRP A 41 11.53 -4.39 -18.89
C TRP A 41 12.39 -3.93 -17.71
N ILE A 42 13.43 -4.69 -17.36
CA ILE A 42 14.32 -4.33 -16.24
C ILE A 42 15.03 -3.00 -16.52
N ALA A 43 15.45 -2.71 -17.74
CA ALA A 43 16.13 -1.44 -18.05
C ALA A 43 15.23 -0.20 -17.82
N PRO A 44 14.02 -0.09 -18.40
CA PRO A 44 13.13 1.04 -18.10
C PRO A 44 12.63 1.02 -16.65
N VAL A 45 12.32 -0.14 -16.06
CA VAL A 45 11.89 -0.24 -14.65
C VAL A 45 13.00 0.17 -13.70
N ALA A 46 14.26 -0.19 -13.96
CA ALA A 46 15.40 0.23 -13.16
C ALA A 46 15.70 1.73 -13.34
N VAL A 47 15.53 2.28 -14.54
CA VAL A 47 15.66 3.73 -14.77
C VAL A 47 14.54 4.50 -14.06
N ILE A 48 13.30 4.01 -14.11
CA ILE A 48 12.16 4.54 -13.34
C ILE A 48 12.46 4.41 -11.85
N LEU A 49 12.91 3.25 -11.35
CA LEU A 49 13.28 3.07 -9.95
C LEU A 49 14.41 3.99 -9.54
N VAL A 50 15.44 4.21 -10.37
CA VAL A 50 16.56 5.11 -10.08
C VAL A 50 16.10 6.57 -10.11
N LEU A 51 15.23 6.96 -11.05
CA LEU A 51 14.59 8.28 -11.08
C LEU A 51 13.68 8.50 -9.86
N LEU A 52 12.94 7.48 -9.42
CA LEU A 52 12.16 7.49 -8.17
C LEU A 52 13.04 7.39 -6.91
N SER A 53 14.25 6.83 -7.00
CA SER A 53 15.20 6.71 -5.87
C SER A 53 15.87 8.04 -5.53
N GLY A 54 15.85 9.02 -6.44
CA GLY A 54 16.06 10.44 -6.10
C GLY A 54 14.90 11.05 -5.30
N GLY A 55 13.84 10.29 -5.02
CA GLY A 55 12.52 10.73 -4.58
C GLY A 55 12.15 10.37 -3.15
N ALA A 56 13.06 10.48 -2.18
CA ALA A 56 12.63 10.58 -0.78
C ALA A 56 11.63 11.75 -0.58
N GLY A 57 11.74 12.80 -1.40
CA GLY A 57 10.80 13.94 -1.40
C GLY A 57 9.48 13.74 -2.16
N THR A 58 9.42 12.86 -3.18
CA THR A 58 8.20 12.64 -3.96
C THR A 58 7.19 11.76 -3.23
N VAL A 59 7.66 10.81 -2.41
CA VAL A 59 6.80 9.92 -1.62
C VAL A 59 6.05 10.71 -0.53
N VAL A 60 6.74 11.65 0.14
CA VAL A 60 6.14 12.47 1.20
C VAL A 60 5.12 13.49 0.65
N ALA A 61 5.33 14.01 -0.55
CA ALA A 61 4.34 14.87 -1.20
C ALA A 61 3.11 14.08 -1.67
N ALA A 62 3.29 12.84 -2.13
CA ALA A 62 2.20 12.01 -2.65
C ALA A 62 1.24 11.53 -1.55
N THR A 63 1.67 11.34 -0.30
CA THR A 63 0.75 10.94 0.80
C THR A 63 -0.33 11.99 1.07
N ASN A 64 -0.01 13.28 0.89
CA ASN A 64 -0.93 14.40 1.05
C ASN A 64 -1.68 14.77 -0.24
N ALA A 65 -1.52 14.00 -1.32
CA ALA A 65 -2.18 14.25 -2.59
C ALA A 65 -3.71 14.13 -2.46
N LEU A 66 -4.43 15.15 -2.94
CA LEU A 66 -5.89 15.16 -3.03
C LEU A 66 -6.36 14.46 -4.32
N PRO A 67 -7.61 13.99 -4.39
CA PRO A 67 -8.14 13.25 -5.54
C PRO A 67 -8.00 13.93 -6.91
N ASP A 68 -7.95 15.27 -6.96
CA ASP A 68 -7.75 16.05 -8.18
C ASP A 68 -6.29 16.40 -8.50
N SER A 69 -5.36 15.98 -7.64
CA SER A 69 -3.95 16.28 -7.84
C SER A 69 -3.28 15.27 -8.78
N PRO A 70 -2.28 15.69 -9.58
CA PRO A 70 -1.54 14.78 -10.47
C PRO A 70 -0.84 13.62 -9.76
N LEU A 71 -0.52 13.78 -8.47
CA LEU A 71 0.16 12.76 -7.67
C LEU A 71 -0.80 11.77 -7.00
N TYR A 72 -2.12 11.91 -7.17
CA TYR A 72 -3.09 11.00 -6.56
C TYR A 72 -2.95 9.56 -7.06
N GLY A 73 -2.68 9.37 -8.35
CA GLY A 73 -2.41 8.03 -8.90
C GLY A 73 -1.20 7.37 -8.23
N VAL A 74 -0.19 8.16 -7.87
CA VAL A 74 0.99 7.67 -7.13
C VAL A 74 0.61 7.26 -5.71
N LYS A 75 -0.23 8.05 -5.02
CA LYS A 75 -0.78 7.68 -3.70
C LYS A 75 -1.46 6.32 -3.75
N MET A 76 -2.37 6.12 -4.70
CA MET A 76 -3.09 4.85 -4.87
C MET A 76 -2.16 3.67 -5.13
N ALA A 77 -1.13 3.86 -5.95
CA ALA A 77 -0.13 2.83 -6.20
C ALA A 77 0.68 2.49 -4.94
N VAL A 78 1.09 3.51 -4.17
CA VAL A 78 1.82 3.33 -2.91
C VAL A 78 0.95 2.60 -1.88
N GLU A 79 -0.32 2.97 -1.74
CA GLU A 79 -1.29 2.30 -0.86
C GLU A 79 -1.48 0.82 -1.27
N SER A 80 -1.59 0.55 -2.57
CA SER A 80 -1.73 -0.82 -3.11
C SER A 80 -0.51 -1.68 -2.84
N VAL A 81 0.69 -1.12 -2.99
CA VAL A 81 1.94 -1.82 -2.65
C VAL A 81 1.99 -2.11 -1.15
N GLN A 82 1.65 -1.15 -0.29
CA GLN A 82 1.62 -1.42 1.16
C GLN A 82 0.67 -2.57 1.50
N MET A 83 -0.51 -2.62 0.90
CA MET A 83 -1.46 -3.73 1.08
C MET A 83 -0.91 -5.06 0.59
N ALA A 84 -0.30 -5.09 -0.61
CA ALA A 84 0.23 -6.32 -1.20
C ALA A 84 1.37 -6.95 -0.39
N PHE A 85 2.13 -6.13 0.34
CA PHE A 85 3.23 -6.57 1.20
C PHE A 85 2.84 -6.73 2.68
N THR A 86 1.55 -6.58 3.02
CA THR A 86 1.04 -6.78 4.38
C THR A 86 0.29 -8.11 4.45
N PHE A 87 0.87 -9.08 5.14
CA PHE A 87 0.41 -10.47 5.08
C PHE A 87 -0.52 -10.90 6.22
N SER A 88 -0.51 -10.21 7.37
CA SER A 88 -1.39 -10.52 8.50
C SER A 88 -2.76 -9.86 8.34
N GLY A 89 -3.83 -10.53 8.80
CA GLY A 89 -5.17 -9.94 8.86
C GLY A 89 -5.20 -8.67 9.70
N THR A 90 -4.60 -8.71 10.90
CA THR A 90 -4.49 -7.53 11.78
C THR A 90 -3.70 -6.40 11.15
N GLY A 91 -2.57 -6.68 10.49
CA GLY A 91 -1.79 -5.67 9.77
C GLY A 91 -2.54 -5.05 8.59
N LYS A 92 -3.32 -5.85 7.85
CA LYS A 92 -4.20 -5.32 6.78
C LYS A 92 -5.30 -4.44 7.36
N ALA A 93 -5.88 -4.82 8.49
CA ALA A 93 -6.91 -4.02 9.16
C ALA A 93 -6.36 -2.68 9.64
N GLU A 94 -5.17 -2.65 10.26
CA GLU A 94 -4.50 -1.40 10.64
C GLU A 94 -4.24 -0.50 9.42
N LEU A 95 -3.84 -1.09 8.30
CA LEU A 95 -3.56 -0.34 7.07
C LEU A 95 -4.85 0.22 6.45
N TYR A 96 -5.94 -0.55 6.41
CA TYR A 96 -7.24 -0.04 5.99
C TYR A 96 -7.73 1.08 6.91
N ALA A 97 -7.59 0.93 8.23
CA ALA A 97 -7.97 1.96 9.17
C ALA A 97 -7.21 3.28 8.92
N ARG A 98 -5.91 3.20 8.59
CA ARG A 98 -5.12 4.37 8.18
C ARG A 98 -5.60 4.98 6.87
N PHE A 99 -5.96 4.16 5.89
CA PHE A 99 -6.46 4.71 4.64
C PHE A 99 -7.83 5.37 4.81
N VAL A 100 -8.68 4.85 5.69
CA VAL A 100 -9.93 5.51 6.06
C VAL A 100 -9.66 6.90 6.64
N ASP A 101 -8.67 7.06 7.54
CA ASP A 101 -8.26 8.38 8.04
C ASP A 101 -7.91 9.33 6.86
N TYR A 102 -7.15 8.85 5.88
CA TYR A 102 -6.82 9.65 4.69
C TYR A 102 -8.04 10.02 3.84
N ARG A 103 -9.03 9.12 3.71
CA ARG A 103 -10.26 9.42 2.98
C ARG A 103 -11.12 10.44 3.72
N VAL A 104 -11.16 10.39 5.05
CA VAL A 104 -11.87 11.38 5.87
C VAL A 104 -11.21 12.76 5.73
N GLU A 105 -9.88 12.84 5.80
CA GLU A 105 -9.18 14.10 5.55
C GLU A 105 -9.42 14.66 4.14
N GLU A 106 -9.47 13.78 3.13
CA GLU A 106 -9.82 14.18 1.77
C GLU A 106 -11.25 14.69 1.69
N ILE A 107 -12.22 14.01 2.29
CA ILE A 107 -13.62 14.47 2.37
C ILE A 107 -13.70 15.87 2.97
N VAL A 108 -13.00 16.11 4.08
CA VAL A 108 -12.97 17.41 4.76
C VAL A 108 -12.42 18.49 3.82
N LYS A 109 -11.23 18.27 3.25
CA LYS A 109 -10.59 19.22 2.33
C LYS A 109 -11.44 19.45 1.06
N MET A 110 -12.13 18.43 0.54
CA MET A 110 -13.02 18.56 -0.61
C MET A 110 -14.28 19.36 -0.26
N ALA A 111 -14.85 19.15 0.93
CA ALA A 111 -15.99 19.91 1.41
C ALA A 111 -15.63 21.38 1.66
N GLU A 112 -14.47 21.67 2.24
CA GLU A 112 -13.95 23.05 2.39
C GLU A 112 -13.83 23.77 1.04
N ASN A 113 -13.43 23.03 0.00
CA ASN A 113 -13.30 23.54 -1.37
C ASN A 113 -14.61 23.53 -2.19
N GLY A 114 -15.75 23.15 -1.60
CA GLY A 114 -17.04 23.14 -2.31
C GLY A 114 -17.20 22.00 -3.33
N ARG A 115 -16.37 20.95 -3.27
CA ARG A 115 -16.29 19.90 -4.30
C ARG A 115 -17.21 18.72 -3.99
N PHE A 116 -18.51 18.88 -4.23
CA PHE A 116 -19.54 17.87 -3.94
C PHE A 116 -19.21 16.47 -4.51
N ASP A 117 -18.97 16.37 -5.82
CA ASP A 117 -18.72 15.06 -6.48
C ASP A 117 -17.49 14.35 -5.91
N GLN A 118 -16.52 15.10 -5.39
CA GLN A 118 -15.29 14.55 -4.83
C GLN A 118 -15.46 14.10 -3.39
N VAL A 119 -16.33 14.77 -2.63
CA VAL A 119 -16.80 14.27 -1.32
C VAL A 119 -17.48 12.92 -1.50
N GLU A 120 -18.35 12.78 -2.50
CA GLU A 120 -19.01 11.49 -2.77
C GLU A 120 -18.03 10.39 -3.16
N GLN A 121 -17.13 10.66 -4.10
CA GLN A 121 -16.12 9.67 -4.51
C GLN A 121 -15.17 9.28 -3.36
N ALA A 122 -14.75 10.22 -2.53
CA ALA A 122 -13.92 9.93 -1.38
C ALA A 122 -14.70 9.09 -0.33
N THR A 123 -15.99 9.35 -0.18
CA THR A 123 -16.91 8.56 0.66
C THR A 123 -17.06 7.12 0.16
N GLU A 124 -17.19 6.92 -1.15
CA GLU A 124 -17.26 5.57 -1.74
C GLU A 124 -15.97 4.78 -1.54
N ARG A 125 -14.81 5.43 -1.68
CA ARG A 125 -13.51 4.82 -1.41
C ARG A 125 -13.36 4.48 0.08
N MET A 126 -13.77 5.38 0.97
CA MET A 126 -13.82 5.13 2.42
C MET A 126 -14.68 3.90 2.74
N ASN A 127 -15.89 3.84 2.18
CA ASN A 127 -16.79 2.71 2.34
C ASN A 127 -16.14 1.40 1.90
N SER A 128 -15.51 1.41 0.73
CA SER A 128 -14.83 0.22 0.19
C SER A 128 -13.73 -0.28 1.12
N GLN A 129 -12.99 0.62 1.78
CA GLN A 129 -11.95 0.26 2.73
C GLN A 129 -12.50 -0.26 4.05
N LEU A 130 -13.58 0.33 4.57
CA LEU A 130 -14.28 -0.16 5.76
C LEU A 130 -14.88 -1.54 5.53
N LEU A 131 -15.52 -1.77 4.38
CA LEU A 131 -16.07 -3.08 4.01
C LEU A 131 -14.96 -4.12 3.82
N ALA A 132 -13.87 -3.75 3.14
CA ALA A 132 -12.73 -4.66 2.96
C ALA A 132 -12.03 -4.99 4.27
N MET A 133 -11.99 -4.06 5.23
CA MET A 133 -11.50 -4.28 6.58
C MET A 133 -12.41 -5.20 7.37
N ALA A 134 -13.74 -5.02 7.26
CA ALA A 134 -14.71 -5.89 7.89
C ALA A 134 -14.64 -7.32 7.34
N ASP A 135 -14.42 -7.50 6.04
CA ASP A 135 -14.35 -8.83 5.41
C ASP A 135 -13.07 -9.63 5.74
N LEU A 136 -12.12 -9.06 6.49
CA LEU A 136 -10.89 -9.75 6.84
C LEU A 136 -11.16 -10.95 7.76
N ASP A 137 -10.68 -12.12 7.34
CA ASP A 137 -10.68 -13.33 8.17
C ASP A 137 -9.47 -13.30 9.14
N PHE A 138 -9.76 -13.18 10.43
CA PHE A 138 -8.76 -13.20 11.49
C PHE A 138 -8.52 -14.61 12.08
N ASN A 139 -9.26 -15.64 11.63
CA ASN A 139 -9.20 -17.00 12.18
C ASN A 139 -8.11 -17.90 11.56
N GLY A 140 -7.20 -17.36 10.75
CA GLY A 140 -5.95 -18.04 10.39
C GLY A 140 -6.13 -19.26 9.48
N GLY A 141 -6.59 -19.04 8.25
CA GLY A 141 -6.41 -19.96 7.13
C GLY A 141 -5.27 -19.49 6.23
N ALA A 142 -4.24 -20.32 6.06
CA ALA A 142 -3.10 -20.09 5.17
C ALA A 142 -3.56 -19.68 3.75
N PHE A 143 -2.93 -18.62 3.23
CA PHE A 143 -2.92 -18.18 1.82
C PHE A 143 -4.24 -18.38 1.07
N ALA A 144 -5.20 -17.47 1.27
CA ALA A 144 -6.14 -17.17 0.20
C ALA A 144 -5.32 -16.59 -0.97
N GLU A 145 -5.17 -17.36 -2.04
CA GLU A 145 -4.68 -16.89 -3.33
C GLU A 145 -5.60 -15.75 -3.80
N ASP A 146 -5.26 -14.52 -3.45
CA ASP A 146 -5.90 -13.36 -4.05
C ASP A 146 -5.46 -13.32 -5.52
N LYS A 147 -6.43 -13.53 -6.41
CA LYS A 147 -6.30 -13.49 -7.87
C LYS A 147 -6.10 -12.05 -8.36
N GLY A 148 -5.15 -11.32 -7.79
CA GLY A 148 -4.85 -9.92 -8.06
C GLY A 148 -3.68 -9.67 -9.03
N MET A 149 -3.07 -10.70 -9.62
CA MET A 149 -1.93 -10.51 -10.55
C MET A 149 -2.33 -10.10 -11.98
N ALA A 150 -3.59 -9.73 -12.23
CA ALA A 150 -4.08 -9.39 -13.56
C ALA A 150 -4.65 -7.96 -13.63
N ALA A 151 -3.85 -6.93 -13.30
CA ALA A 151 -4.16 -5.55 -13.67
C ALA A 151 -2.93 -4.62 -13.69
N LEU A 152 -1.82 -5.07 -14.28
CA LEU A 152 -0.83 -4.15 -14.87
C LEU A 152 -1.10 -4.05 -16.37
N GLN A 153 -2.31 -3.62 -16.73
CA GLN A 153 -2.64 -3.23 -18.08
C GLN A 153 -2.96 -1.75 -18.06
N ALA A 154 -1.91 -0.95 -18.19
CA ALA A 154 -1.99 0.48 -18.39
C ALA A 154 -2.70 0.72 -19.74
N SER A 155 -3.98 1.08 -19.69
CA SER A 155 -4.62 1.81 -20.77
C SER A 155 -4.09 3.23 -20.73
N ALA A 156 -3.07 3.51 -21.53
CA ALA A 156 -2.71 4.88 -21.88
C ALA A 156 -3.69 5.36 -22.96
N PRO A 157 -4.31 6.55 -22.82
CA PRO A 157 -4.76 7.32 -23.97
C PRO A 157 -3.58 8.14 -24.50
N ASP A 158 -3.36 8.02 -25.81
CA ASP A 158 -2.44 8.83 -26.60
C ASP A 158 -2.81 10.33 -26.55
N GLU A 159 -1.77 11.17 -26.50
CA GLU A 159 -1.59 12.50 -27.13
C GLU A 159 -2.68 13.59 -26.91
N GLU A 160 -2.42 14.87 -26.64
CA GLU A 160 -1.34 15.79 -27.01
C GLU A 160 -1.68 17.15 -26.36
N ALA A 161 -0.72 17.82 -25.72
CA ALA A 161 -0.56 19.29 -25.77
C ALA A 161 0.57 19.73 -24.85
N ALA A 162 1.64 20.20 -25.48
CA ALA A 162 2.80 20.81 -24.87
C ALA A 162 2.47 22.14 -24.15
N ALA A 163 3.19 22.40 -23.06
CA ALA A 163 3.78 23.72 -22.82
C ALA A 163 4.88 23.63 -21.75
N SER A 164 6.10 23.91 -22.19
CA SER A 164 7.25 24.22 -21.35
C SER A 164 6.94 25.33 -20.36
N THR A 165 7.41 25.21 -19.11
CA THR A 165 7.90 26.38 -18.36
C THR A 165 8.87 25.96 -17.26
N THR A 166 9.92 26.74 -17.20
CA THR A 166 11.10 26.77 -16.35
C THR A 166 10.86 26.45 -14.88
N ALA A 167 11.70 25.57 -14.35
CA ALA A 167 11.98 25.41 -12.94
C ALA A 167 12.55 26.70 -12.34
N PRO A 168 12.11 27.14 -11.15
CA PRO A 168 12.95 27.88 -10.24
C PRO A 168 13.57 26.95 -9.19
N ALA A 169 14.81 27.27 -8.87
CA ALA A 169 15.67 26.60 -7.92
C ALA A 169 15.02 26.39 -6.54
N ALA A 170 15.07 25.15 -6.05
CA ALA A 170 14.73 24.81 -4.68
C ALA A 170 15.83 25.33 -3.74
N THR A 171 15.49 26.34 -2.94
CA THR A 171 16.22 26.66 -1.72
C THR A 171 16.13 25.47 -0.78
N GLN A 172 17.29 24.93 -0.40
CA GLN A 172 17.41 23.90 0.64
C GLN A 172 16.90 24.50 1.95
N VAL A 173 15.75 24.02 2.44
CA VAL A 173 15.28 24.28 3.80
C VAL A 173 15.69 23.08 4.66
N PRO A 174 16.39 23.28 5.79
CA PRO A 174 16.88 22.19 6.62
C PRO A 174 15.71 21.42 7.23
N ALA A 175 15.90 20.11 7.34
CA ALA A 175 14.97 19.17 7.95
C ALA A 175 14.52 19.63 9.35
N PRO A 176 13.22 19.64 9.67
CA PRO A 176 12.81 19.71 11.07
C PRO A 176 13.20 18.38 11.77
N PRO A 177 13.67 18.43 13.01
CA PRO A 177 14.07 17.23 13.73
C PRO A 177 12.86 16.33 13.98
N LEU A 178 13.10 15.01 13.90
CA LEU A 178 12.18 13.98 14.34
C LEU A 178 11.72 14.31 15.76
N ARG A 179 10.46 14.71 15.91
CA ARG A 179 9.88 14.97 17.22
C ARG A 179 9.53 13.64 17.84
N ASN A 180 10.43 13.16 18.67
CA ASN A 180 10.14 12.13 19.66
C ASN A 180 9.03 12.70 20.56
N THR A 181 7.85 12.09 20.53
CA THR A 181 6.76 12.41 21.45
C THR A 181 7.06 11.77 22.81
N ASP A 182 8.05 12.31 23.53
CA ASP A 182 8.05 12.26 24.99
C ASP A 182 7.13 13.39 25.47
N THR A 183 5.82 13.12 25.47
CA THR A 183 4.88 13.97 26.18
C THR A 183 4.84 13.46 27.63
N SER A 184 5.70 14.04 28.47
CA SER A 184 5.45 14.09 29.90
C SER A 184 4.14 14.84 30.13
N LEU A 185 3.07 14.10 30.43
CA LEU A 185 1.84 14.65 30.95
C LEU A 185 2.07 14.95 32.44
N GLU A 186 2.18 16.23 32.74
CA GLU A 186 2.09 16.75 34.10
C GLU A 186 0.70 16.45 34.68
N SER A 187 0.75 15.91 35.89
CA SER A 187 -0.36 15.54 36.76
C SER A 187 -1.39 16.66 36.92
N SER A 188 -2.65 16.38 36.62
CA SER A 188 -3.79 17.11 37.17
C SER A 188 -4.86 16.14 37.63
N SER A 189 -5.15 16.22 38.91
CA SER A 189 -5.88 15.27 39.74
C SER A 189 -7.39 15.50 39.74
N ALA A 190 -8.17 14.47 39.40
CA ALA A 190 -9.49 14.19 39.99
C ALA A 190 -9.84 12.69 39.79
N PRO A 191 -10.51 12.02 40.75
CA PRO A 191 -10.48 10.57 40.84
C PRO A 191 -11.66 9.93 40.09
N ALA A 192 -11.35 9.03 39.16
CA ALA A 192 -12.24 7.97 38.73
C ALA A 192 -11.42 6.67 38.75
N ASP A 193 -12.05 5.57 39.14
CA ASP A 193 -11.43 4.25 39.30
C ASP A 193 -10.77 3.77 38.00
N ASP A 194 -9.48 4.07 37.85
CA ASP A 194 -8.66 3.60 36.74
C ASP A 194 -8.21 2.17 37.03
N ALA A 195 -9.04 1.20 36.64
CA ALA A 195 -8.54 -0.11 36.27
C ALA A 195 -7.67 0.09 35.02
N LYS A 196 -6.39 0.45 35.22
CA LYS A 196 -5.40 0.61 34.17
C LYS A 196 -5.32 -0.71 33.39
N ILE A 197 -5.90 -0.74 32.20
CA ILE A 197 -5.84 -1.92 31.32
C ILE A 197 -4.36 -2.15 31.01
N ASP A 198 -3.84 -3.30 31.43
CA ASP A 198 -2.48 -3.71 31.11
C ASP A 198 -2.43 -4.13 29.63
N GLU A 199 -2.04 -3.18 28.77
CA GLU A 199 -1.95 -3.39 27.31
C GLU A 199 -1.06 -4.58 26.92
N SER A 200 -0.17 -5.02 27.82
CA SER A 200 0.71 -6.17 27.58
C SER A 200 -0.02 -7.51 27.57
N GLN A 201 -1.26 -7.57 28.07
CA GLN A 201 -2.08 -8.79 28.13
C GLN A 201 -3.12 -8.87 27.01
N LEU A 202 -3.30 -7.81 26.22
CA LEU A 202 -4.30 -7.77 25.14
C LEU A 202 -3.86 -8.62 23.95
N THR A 203 -4.80 -9.39 23.41
CA THR A 203 -4.66 -10.03 22.11
C THR A 203 -4.54 -8.98 21.00
N GLU A 204 -3.97 -9.36 19.86
CA GLU A 204 -3.86 -8.47 18.71
C GLU A 204 -5.23 -7.99 18.19
N GLN A 205 -6.28 -8.81 18.34
CA GLN A 205 -7.66 -8.44 17.99
C GLN A 205 -8.23 -7.41 18.96
N GLU A 206 -7.99 -7.54 20.26
CA GLU A 206 -8.45 -6.55 21.25
C GLU A 206 -7.73 -5.21 21.07
N LYS A 207 -6.42 -5.22 20.78
CA LYS A 207 -5.68 -3.99 20.44
C LYS A 207 -6.25 -3.34 19.19
N LEU A 208 -6.50 -4.13 18.15
CA LEU A 208 -7.10 -3.63 16.91
C LEU A 208 -8.50 -3.06 17.17
N LYS A 209 -9.31 -3.69 18.03
CA LYS A 209 -10.62 -3.19 18.43
C LYS A 209 -10.53 -1.83 19.12
N LEU A 210 -9.59 -1.66 20.06
CA LEU A 210 -9.34 -0.37 20.71
C LEU A 210 -8.91 0.70 19.70
N LEU A 211 -8.01 0.36 18.78
CA LEU A 211 -7.58 1.25 17.71
C LEU A 211 -8.75 1.68 16.81
N LEU A 212 -9.62 0.75 16.42
CA LEU A 212 -10.79 1.06 15.58
C LEU A 212 -11.81 1.93 16.31
N LEU A 213 -12.03 1.70 17.61
CA LEU A 213 -12.90 2.54 18.44
C LEU A 213 -12.37 3.97 18.51
N GLU A 214 -11.06 4.14 18.74
CA GLU A 214 -10.40 5.45 18.75
C GLU A 214 -10.54 6.16 17.40
N LYS A 215 -10.22 5.48 16.30
CA LYS A 215 -10.31 6.03 14.94
C LYS A 215 -11.73 6.38 14.54
N ALA A 216 -12.71 5.53 14.88
CA ALA A 216 -14.12 5.80 14.62
C ALA A 216 -14.56 7.09 15.33
N ALA A 217 -14.23 7.24 16.61
CA ALA A 217 -14.57 8.44 17.37
C ALA A 217 -13.93 9.69 16.76
N TYR A 218 -12.65 9.64 16.42
CA TYR A 218 -11.92 10.76 15.82
C TYR A 218 -12.48 11.16 14.44
N ASN A 219 -12.63 10.20 13.53
CA ASN A 219 -13.04 10.48 12.16
C ASN A 219 -14.50 10.94 12.07
N LEU A 220 -15.39 10.37 12.87
CA LEU A 220 -16.78 10.83 12.93
C LEU A 220 -16.89 12.24 13.49
N GLN A 221 -16.06 12.59 14.48
CA GLN A 221 -16.02 13.96 14.99
C GLN A 221 -15.58 14.93 13.89
N LEU A 222 -14.52 14.59 13.14
CA LEU A 222 -14.01 15.43 12.07
C LEU A 222 -15.05 15.66 10.96
N LEU A 223 -15.81 14.63 10.57
CA LEU A 223 -16.90 14.75 9.60
C LEU A 223 -18.07 15.59 10.14
N ARG A 224 -18.43 15.45 11.43
CA ARG A 224 -19.50 16.25 12.07
C ARG A 224 -19.12 17.72 12.19
N ASP A 225 -17.88 18.01 12.59
CA ASP A 225 -17.34 19.37 12.63
C ASP A 225 -17.38 20.02 11.24
N GLN A 226 -17.07 19.25 10.20
CA GLN A 226 -17.13 19.74 8.83
C GLN A 226 -18.57 19.95 8.36
N LEU A 227 -19.51 19.07 8.75
CA LEU A 227 -20.94 19.22 8.44
C LEU A 227 -21.54 20.51 9.02
N GLU A 228 -21.10 20.92 10.22
CA GLU A 228 -21.56 22.15 10.87
C GLU A 228 -21.14 23.41 10.07
N LYS A 229 -19.92 23.40 9.52
CA LYS A 229 -19.34 24.52 8.78
C LYS A 229 -19.73 24.55 7.30
N ALA A 230 -20.22 23.44 6.77
CA ALA A 230 -20.47 23.27 5.34
C ALA A 230 -21.69 24.06 4.83
N PRO A 231 -21.65 24.57 3.59
CA PRO A 231 -22.82 25.18 2.95
C PRO A 231 -23.94 24.15 2.74
N GLU A 232 -25.20 24.61 2.70
CA GLU A 232 -26.41 23.74 2.64
C GLU A 232 -26.35 22.67 1.55
N TYR A 233 -25.81 22.99 0.37
CA TYR A 233 -25.73 22.03 -0.74
C TYR A 233 -24.74 20.88 -0.51
N LEU A 234 -23.77 21.02 0.40
CA LEU A 234 -22.80 19.97 0.75
C LEU A 234 -23.27 19.08 1.91
N LYS A 235 -24.22 19.54 2.73
CA LYS A 235 -24.67 18.82 3.92
C LYS A 235 -25.14 17.39 3.63
N PRO A 236 -25.91 17.11 2.56
CA PRO A 236 -26.33 15.74 2.26
C PRO A 236 -25.15 14.78 2.00
N ALA A 237 -24.11 15.24 1.31
CA ALA A 237 -22.94 14.42 1.03
C ALA A 237 -22.13 14.11 2.30
N LEU A 238 -21.97 15.10 3.20
CA LEU A 238 -21.31 14.90 4.49
C LEU A 238 -22.14 14.03 5.45
N GLN A 239 -23.47 14.16 5.44
CA GLN A 239 -24.36 13.27 6.20
C GLN A 239 -24.22 11.82 5.73
N LYS A 240 -24.21 11.59 4.42
CA LYS A 240 -23.95 10.27 3.83
C LYS A 240 -22.57 9.73 4.24
N ALA A 241 -21.54 10.57 4.26
CA ALA A 241 -20.20 10.18 4.69
C ALA A 241 -20.17 9.72 6.16
N ILE A 242 -20.87 10.44 7.05
CA ILE A 242 -21.01 10.07 8.47
C ILE A 242 -21.73 8.73 8.60
N GLU A 243 -22.87 8.56 7.92
CA GLU A 243 -23.65 7.32 7.98
C GLU A 243 -22.82 6.11 7.51
N VAL A 244 -22.13 6.25 6.38
CA VAL A 244 -21.23 5.22 5.84
C VAL A 244 -20.11 4.88 6.82
N ALA A 245 -19.48 5.89 7.43
CA ALA A 245 -18.42 5.68 8.40
C ALA A 245 -18.95 4.95 9.65
N GLU A 246 -20.09 5.38 10.20
CA GLU A 246 -20.71 4.75 11.37
C GLU A 246 -21.00 3.26 11.12
N GLN A 247 -21.64 2.95 9.98
CA GLN A 247 -21.98 1.57 9.62
C GLN A 247 -20.73 0.72 9.38
N GLY A 248 -19.77 1.25 8.59
CA GLY A 248 -18.56 0.53 8.24
C GLY A 248 -17.65 0.26 9.45
N TYR A 249 -17.48 1.22 10.35
CA TYR A 249 -16.73 1.01 11.59
C TYR A 249 -17.43 0.02 12.51
N ALA A 250 -18.75 0.14 12.69
CA ALA A 250 -19.51 -0.79 13.51
C ALA A 250 -19.37 -2.24 13.00
N GLN A 251 -19.45 -2.43 11.68
CA GLN A 251 -19.28 -3.75 11.08
C GLN A 251 -17.85 -4.28 11.26
N ALA A 252 -16.82 -3.45 11.04
CA ALA A 252 -15.44 -3.87 11.21
C ALA A 252 -15.10 -4.23 12.66
N ILE A 253 -15.64 -3.48 13.63
CA ILE A 253 -15.46 -3.75 15.06
C ILE A 253 -16.21 -5.02 15.48
N ALA A 254 -17.42 -5.24 14.98
CA ALA A 254 -18.21 -6.44 15.29
C ALA A 254 -17.52 -7.73 14.81
N ASN A 255 -16.78 -7.67 13.71
CA ASN A 255 -16.04 -8.82 13.17
C ASN A 255 -14.76 -9.16 13.96
N LEU A 256 -14.43 -8.37 15.00
CA LEU A 256 -13.33 -8.64 15.92
C LEU A 256 -13.80 -9.26 17.26
N GLU A 257 -15.11 -9.49 17.42
CA GLU A 257 -15.70 -10.16 18.60
C GLU A 257 -15.84 -11.68 18.41
#